data_AF-A0A1B6G3T9-F1
#
_entry.id   AF-A0A1B6G3T9-F1
#
_cell.length_a   1.000
_cell.length_b   1.000
_cell.length_c   1.000
_cell.angle_alpha   90.00
_cell.angle_beta   90.00
_cell.angle_gamma   90.00
#
_symmetry.space_group_name_H-M   'P 1'
#
loop_
_entity.id
_entity.type
_entity.pdbx_description
1 polymer ?
#
loop_
_entity_poly.entity_id
_entity_poly.type
_entity_poly.pdbx_seq_one_letter_code
_entity_poly.pdbx_strand_id
1 'polypeptide(L)'
;WTVIQDEENRMGPYAYKENQWVSFDDKAMIKYKSEYIREMNLGGGMIWALDLDDFRNSCGDGKYPLLTTIAQTLAQPPDGVEWQKPMPKPTTKPKPRPKPKPKPPKGSTPAIPTKPPKIPTKLTTTTPVPEETDPVKPTQTTEENAEIIDAVENPEPVEEPTSTTTTKRPKPSKKPKPKPKPKPTTTQKPLLVLDNTFKVVCYFTNWAWYRQGTGKYLPTDIDPDLCTHVIYGFAVLDGDQMIIKPHDTWADFDNKFYEKVTALKKRGVKVL
;
A
#
# COMPACT_ATOMS: atom_id res chain seq x y z
N TRP A 1 2.22 24.24 -2.01
CA TRP A 1 1.42 23.82 -0.85
C TRP A 1 2.09 24.36 0.40
N THR A 2 1.31 24.94 1.31
CA THR A 2 1.79 25.29 2.66
C THR A 2 1.51 24.12 3.57
N VAL A 3 2.52 23.63 4.29
CA VAL A 3 2.42 22.48 5.20
C VAL A 3 2.51 22.99 6.64
N ILE A 4 1.60 22.54 7.49
CA ILE A 4 1.53 22.89 8.91
C ILE A 4 1.65 21.60 9.72
N GLN A 5 2.53 21.63 10.72
CA GLN A 5 2.72 20.59 11.72
C GLN A 5 2.01 21.01 13.01
N ASP A 6 1.49 20.03 13.77
CA ASP A 6 1.02 20.28 15.13
C ASP A 6 2.23 20.41 16.07
N GLU A 7 2.39 21.56 16.74
CA GLU A 7 3.55 21.84 17.60
C GLU A 7 3.68 20.84 18.77
N GLU A 8 2.56 20.25 19.19
CA GLU A 8 2.52 19.24 20.25
C GLU A 8 2.67 17.80 19.72
N ASN A 9 2.85 17.59 18.40
CA ASN A 9 2.95 16.29 17.73
C ASN A 9 1.80 15.31 18.06
N ARG A 10 0.58 15.81 18.27
CA ARG A 10 -0.59 14.96 18.57
C ARG A 10 -1.23 14.38 17.31
N MET A 11 -0.99 15.01 16.17
CA MET A 11 -1.49 14.59 14.85
C MET A 11 -0.43 14.79 13.77
N GLY A 12 -0.59 14.07 12.65
CA GLY A 12 0.20 14.30 11.45
C GLY A 12 -0.07 15.67 10.83
N PRO A 13 0.75 16.09 9.85
CA PRO A 13 0.60 17.38 9.21
C PRO A 13 -0.71 17.51 8.44
N TYR A 14 -1.05 18.76 8.17
CA TYR A 14 -1.97 19.11 7.10
C TYR A 14 -1.32 20.10 6.14
N ALA A 15 -1.81 20.12 4.90
CA ALA A 15 -1.35 21.04 3.88
C ALA A 15 -2.52 21.69 3.15
N TYR A 16 -2.32 22.92 2.70
CA TYR A 16 -3.32 23.64 1.92
C TYR A 16 -2.70 24.46 0.78
N LYS A 17 -3.53 24.72 -0.24
CA LYS A 17 -3.25 25.65 -1.34
C LYS A 17 -4.58 26.15 -1.88
N GLU A 18 -4.79 27.48 -1.86
CA GLU A 18 -6.06 28.10 -2.29
C GLU A 18 -7.26 27.50 -1.54
N ASN A 19 -8.20 26.87 -2.23
CA ASN A 19 -9.38 26.23 -1.65
C ASN A 19 -9.21 24.71 -1.42
N GLN A 20 -8.00 24.17 -1.60
CA GLN A 20 -7.69 22.75 -1.38
C GLN A 20 -7.00 22.55 -0.04
N TRP A 21 -7.40 21.50 0.70
CA TRP A 21 -6.85 21.11 2.00
C TRP A 21 -6.74 19.60 2.10
N VAL A 22 -5.67 19.11 2.73
CA VAL A 22 -5.43 17.67 2.95
C VAL A 22 -4.72 17.46 4.28
N SER A 23 -5.15 16.48 5.08
CA SER A 23 -4.37 15.94 6.21
C SER A 23 -3.80 14.59 5.87
N PHE A 24 -2.61 14.30 6.39
CA PHE A 24 -1.88 13.06 6.13
C PHE A 24 -0.94 12.74 7.28
N ASP A 25 -0.39 11.52 7.27
CA ASP A 25 0.76 11.19 8.12
C ASP A 25 2.05 11.28 7.28
N ASP A 26 3.07 11.93 7.83
CA ASP A 26 4.42 11.93 7.26
C ASP A 26 5.32 10.90 7.96
N LYS A 27 6.58 10.81 7.54
CA LYS A 27 7.55 9.87 8.14
C LYS A 27 7.72 10.07 9.65
N ALA A 28 7.70 11.32 10.12
CA ALA A 28 7.89 11.63 11.54
C ALA A 28 6.70 11.12 12.38
N MET A 29 5.47 11.39 11.93
CA MET A 29 4.26 10.91 12.60
C MET A 29 4.13 9.39 12.52
N ILE A 30 4.48 8.78 11.39
CA ILE A 30 4.51 7.32 11.25
C ILE A 30 5.50 6.67 12.22
N LYS A 31 6.70 7.26 12.39
CA LYS A 31 7.68 6.80 13.38
C LYS A 31 7.11 6.89 14.80
N TYR A 32 6.56 8.05 15.17
CA TYR A 32 5.95 8.27 16.50
C TYR A 32 4.84 7.26 16.81
N LYS A 33 3.91 7.03 15.88
CA LYS A 33 2.84 6.02 16.04
C LYS A 33 3.40 4.60 16.13
N SER A 34 4.49 4.30 15.44
CA SER A 34 5.16 3.00 15.50
C SER A 34 5.89 2.78 16.82
N GLU A 35 6.49 3.82 17.41
CA GLU A 35 7.05 3.79 18.76
C GLU A 35 5.94 3.57 19.80
N TYR A 36 4.80 4.24 19.65
CA TYR A 36 3.64 4.03 20.52
C TYR A 36 3.13 2.57 20.51
N ILE A 37 3.10 1.91 19.33
CA ILE A 37 2.77 0.48 19.20
C ILE A 37 3.67 -0.38 20.11
N ARG A 38 4.96 -0.02 20.20
CA ARG A 38 5.94 -0.72 21.03
C ARG A 38 5.74 -0.44 22.51
N GLU A 39 5.61 0.83 22.89
CA GLU A 39 5.40 1.26 24.28
C GLU A 39 4.16 0.62 24.90
N MET A 40 3.10 0.47 24.10
CA MET A 40 1.85 -0.14 24.52
C MET A 40 1.83 -1.66 24.40
N ASN A 41 2.93 -2.28 23.94
CA ASN A 41 3.04 -3.72 23.72
C ASN A 41 1.88 -4.29 22.88
N LEU A 42 1.55 -3.61 21.79
CA LEU A 42 0.52 -4.06 20.85
C LEU A 42 1.08 -5.17 19.93
N GLY A 43 0.19 -5.87 19.22
CA GLY A 43 0.60 -6.94 18.31
C GLY A 43 1.37 -6.47 17.07
N GLY A 44 1.25 -5.19 16.70
CA GLY A 44 1.82 -4.64 15.48
C GLY A 44 1.00 -3.48 14.90
N GLY A 45 1.29 -3.13 13.64
CA GLY A 45 0.58 -2.12 12.86
C GLY A 45 0.03 -2.69 11.55
N MET A 46 -1.09 -2.13 11.10
CA MET A 46 -1.69 -2.42 9.80
C MET A 46 -1.70 -1.15 8.96
N ILE A 47 -1.38 -1.27 7.67
CA ILE A 47 -1.38 -0.15 6.73
C ILE A 47 -2.42 -0.36 5.64
N TRP A 48 -3.14 0.71 5.36
CA TRP A 48 -3.96 0.86 4.17
C TRP A 48 -3.38 2.00 3.33
N ALA A 49 -2.89 1.76 2.11
CA ALA A 49 -2.60 0.47 1.48
C ALA A 49 -1.26 0.57 0.76
N LEU A 50 -0.70 -0.56 0.32
CA LEU A 50 0.63 -0.62 -0.31
C LEU A 50 0.78 0.32 -1.51
N ASP A 51 -0.29 0.48 -2.30
CA ASP A 51 -0.33 1.29 -3.52
C ASP A 51 -0.47 2.80 -3.28
N LEU A 52 -0.57 3.25 -2.02
CA LEU A 52 -0.73 4.67 -1.66
C LEU A 52 0.53 5.27 -1.01
N ASP A 53 1.52 4.44 -0.66
CA ASP A 53 2.85 4.92 -0.29
C ASP A 53 3.66 5.28 -1.56
N ASP A 54 4.79 5.94 -1.43
CA ASP A 54 5.63 6.29 -2.58
C ASP A 54 6.49 5.10 -3.06
N PHE A 55 5.83 4.07 -3.60
CA PHE A 55 6.46 2.83 -4.09
C PHE A 55 7.35 3.03 -5.33
N ARG A 56 7.25 4.20 -5.98
CA ARG A 56 8.08 4.57 -7.14
C ARG A 56 9.18 5.57 -6.81
N ASN A 57 9.29 6.02 -5.56
CA ASN A 57 10.27 7.04 -5.15
C ASN A 57 10.15 8.33 -5.98
N SER A 58 8.91 8.77 -6.22
CA SER A 58 8.63 9.99 -6.98
C SER A 58 8.90 11.25 -6.15
N CYS A 59 8.85 11.14 -4.82
CA CYS A 59 9.13 12.23 -3.88
C CYS A 59 10.62 12.32 -3.48
N GLY A 60 11.43 11.31 -3.79
CA GLY A 60 12.88 11.31 -3.55
C GLY A 60 13.33 10.76 -2.19
N ASP A 61 12.40 10.27 -1.36
CA ASP A 61 12.66 9.77 0.00
C ASP A 61 12.94 8.25 0.09
N GLY A 62 13.23 7.63 -1.06
CA GLY A 62 13.33 6.18 -1.21
C GLY A 62 11.99 5.54 -1.58
N LYS A 63 12.00 4.27 -1.97
CA LYS A 63 10.76 3.52 -2.19
C LYS A 63 10.12 3.19 -0.86
N TYR A 64 8.80 3.31 -0.79
CA TYR A 64 8.03 2.99 0.41
C TYR A 64 8.50 3.73 1.67
N PRO A 65 8.63 5.08 1.63
CA PRO A 65 9.20 5.82 2.75
C PRO A 65 8.42 5.64 4.06
N LEU A 66 7.09 5.52 4.01
CA LEU A 66 6.27 5.34 5.20
C LEU A 66 6.33 3.90 5.70
N LEU A 67 6.13 2.92 4.82
CA LEU A 67 6.16 1.51 5.20
C LEU A 67 7.56 1.07 5.67
N THR A 68 8.62 1.57 5.05
CA THR A 68 10.00 1.34 5.52
C THR A 68 10.20 1.88 6.93
N THR A 69 9.64 3.05 7.24
CA THR A 69 9.72 3.64 8.58
C THR A 69 9.03 2.75 9.62
N ILE A 70 7.85 2.20 9.30
CA ILE A 70 7.12 1.26 10.17
C ILE A 70 7.96 0.00 10.39
N ALA A 71 8.40 -0.64 9.30
CA ALA A 71 9.14 -1.89 9.35
C ALA A 71 10.43 -1.76 10.17
N GLN A 72 11.19 -0.69 9.97
CA GLN A 72 12.42 -0.44 10.74
C GLN A 72 12.13 -0.17 12.21
N THR A 73 11.16 0.70 12.51
CA THR A 73 10.83 1.07 13.90
C THR A 73 10.35 -0.14 14.70
N LEU A 74 9.56 -1.02 14.07
CA LEU A 74 9.06 -2.24 14.71
C LEU A 74 10.06 -3.41 14.71
N ALA A 75 11.06 -3.41 13.82
CA ALA A 75 12.11 -4.44 13.78
C ALA A 75 13.26 -4.18 14.77
N GLN A 76 13.54 -2.92 15.10
CA GLN A 76 14.62 -2.58 16.04
C GLN A 76 14.25 -3.07 17.45
N PRO A 77 15.08 -3.90 18.12
CA PRO A 77 15.02 -3.95 19.58
C PRO A 77 15.31 -2.53 20.12
N PRO A 78 14.74 -2.11 21.26
CA PRO A 78 15.07 -0.79 21.78
C PRO A 78 16.57 -0.75 22.07
N ASP A 79 17.28 0.27 21.57
CA ASP A 79 18.73 0.37 21.72
C ASP A 79 19.12 0.17 23.19
N GLY A 80 19.87 -0.91 23.46
CA GLY A 80 20.45 -1.20 24.78
C GLY A 80 19.49 -1.69 25.88
N VAL A 81 18.21 -2.00 25.59
CA VAL A 81 17.26 -2.45 26.62
C VAL A 81 16.71 -3.86 26.30
N GLU A 82 17.06 -4.82 27.15
CA GLU A 82 16.37 -6.11 27.23
C GLU A 82 14.88 -5.85 27.55
N TRP A 83 13.96 -6.46 26.80
CA TRP A 83 12.52 -6.28 26.96
C TRP A 83 12.05 -6.75 28.35
N GLN A 84 12.06 -5.85 29.34
CA GLN A 84 11.23 -6.00 30.52
C GLN A 84 9.82 -5.56 30.14
N LYS A 85 8.89 -6.52 30.17
CA LYS A 85 7.45 -6.29 29.97
C LYS A 85 7.03 -5.01 30.73
N PRO A 86 6.29 -4.08 30.11
CA PRO A 86 5.68 -2.99 30.85
C PRO A 86 4.88 -3.60 32.02
N MET A 87 5.26 -3.23 33.23
CA MET A 87 4.54 -3.62 34.44
C MET A 87 3.06 -3.25 34.24
N PRO A 88 2.09 -4.11 34.59
CA PRO A 88 0.68 -3.77 34.44
C PRO A 88 0.43 -2.41 35.09
N LYS A 89 -0.16 -1.46 34.32
CA LYS A 89 -0.52 -0.14 34.83
C LYS A 89 -1.16 -0.32 36.22
N PRO A 90 -0.72 0.42 37.25
CA PRO A 90 -1.38 0.36 38.54
C PRO A 90 -2.86 0.59 38.32
N THR A 91 -3.69 -0.40 38.66
CA THR A 91 -5.13 -0.27 38.63
C THR A 91 -5.52 0.71 39.73
N THR A 92 -5.46 2.00 39.43
CA THR A 92 -6.10 3.01 40.26
C THR A 92 -7.59 2.72 40.19
N LYS A 93 -8.12 2.17 41.29
CA LYS A 93 -9.56 2.03 41.52
C LYS A 93 -10.24 3.36 41.13
N PRO A 94 -11.35 3.33 40.37
CA PRO A 94 -12.08 4.55 40.05
C PRO A 94 -12.40 5.33 41.33
N LYS A 95 -11.98 6.59 41.41
CA LYS A 95 -12.41 7.49 42.50
C LYS A 95 -13.94 7.55 42.49
N PRO A 96 -14.63 7.42 43.65
CA PRO A 96 -16.07 7.56 43.70
C PRO A 96 -16.48 8.93 43.15
N ARG A 97 -17.44 8.93 42.22
CA ARG A 97 -18.01 10.15 41.66
C ARG A 97 -18.64 10.98 42.80
N PRO A 98 -18.38 12.30 42.91
CA PRO A 98 -19.06 13.15 43.87
C PRO A 98 -20.59 13.13 43.63
N LYS A 99 -21.38 12.99 44.71
CA LYS A 99 -22.84 13.02 44.63
C LYS A 99 -23.32 14.36 44.04
N PRO A 100 -24.33 14.38 43.16
CA PRO A 100 -24.92 15.62 42.67
C PRO A 100 -25.53 16.44 43.81
N LYS A 101 -25.28 17.76 43.85
CA LYS A 101 -25.97 18.68 44.76
C LYS A 101 -27.46 18.80 44.38
N PRO A 102 -28.38 19.02 45.35
CA PRO A 102 -29.80 19.21 45.06
C PRO A 102 -30.05 20.47 44.22
N LYS A 103 -30.99 20.37 43.27
CA LYS A 103 -31.46 21.50 42.44
C LYS A 103 -32.29 22.46 43.30
N PRO A 104 -32.16 23.80 43.12
CA PRO A 104 -33.05 24.77 43.76
C PRO A 104 -34.47 24.71 43.17
N PRO A 105 -35.49 25.12 43.94
CA PRO A 105 -36.90 24.99 43.56
C PRO A 105 -37.27 25.91 42.39
N LYS A 106 -38.14 25.40 41.51
CA LYS A 106 -38.64 26.10 40.32
C LYS A 106 -39.57 27.25 40.73
N GLY A 107 -39.14 28.49 40.48
CA GLY A 107 -40.02 29.65 40.42
C GLY A 107 -40.81 29.66 39.11
N SER A 108 -42.09 30.00 39.20
CA SER A 108 -43.04 30.13 38.09
C SER A 108 -42.72 31.34 37.21
N THR A 109 -42.54 31.13 35.90
CA THR A 109 -42.54 32.20 34.90
C THR A 109 -43.76 32.08 33.96
N PRO A 110 -44.33 33.21 33.48
CA PRO A 110 -45.60 33.23 32.76
C PRO A 110 -45.51 32.70 31.33
N ALA A 111 -46.63 32.19 30.81
CA ALA A 111 -46.78 31.68 29.46
C ALA A 111 -46.55 32.76 28.38
N ILE A 112 -45.74 32.42 27.37
CA ILE A 112 -45.56 33.20 26.13
C ILE A 112 -46.32 32.47 25.00
N PRO A 113 -47.04 33.17 24.09
CA PRO A 113 -47.98 32.55 23.17
C PRO A 113 -47.32 31.70 22.08
N THR A 114 -47.93 30.55 21.81
CA THR A 114 -47.61 29.63 20.71
C THR A 114 -48.11 30.17 19.36
N LYS A 115 -47.19 30.62 18.50
CA LYS A 115 -47.36 30.57 17.04
C LYS A 115 -45.99 30.44 16.35
N PRO A 116 -45.72 29.35 15.61
CA PRO A 116 -44.50 29.23 14.81
C PRO A 116 -44.59 30.08 13.53
N PRO A 117 -43.49 30.72 13.09
CA PRO A 117 -43.41 31.31 11.75
C PRO A 117 -43.41 30.21 10.68
N LYS A 118 -44.20 30.40 9.61
CA LYS A 118 -44.14 29.56 8.41
C LYS A 118 -42.83 29.83 7.66
N ILE A 119 -41.98 28.80 7.54
CA ILE A 119 -40.80 28.80 6.67
C ILE A 119 -41.29 28.51 5.23
N PRO A 120 -40.85 29.26 4.20
CA PRO A 120 -41.19 28.95 2.82
C PRO A 120 -40.40 27.73 2.33
N THR A 121 -41.14 26.74 1.84
CA THR A 121 -40.62 25.57 1.12
C THR A 121 -39.95 26.02 -0.18
N LYS A 122 -38.66 25.73 -0.35
CA LYS A 122 -37.99 25.89 -1.66
C LYS A 122 -37.29 24.60 -2.06
N LEU A 123 -37.85 24.02 -3.13
CA LEU A 123 -37.30 23.16 -4.16
C LEU A 123 -36.35 22.01 -3.74
N THR A 124 -36.94 20.82 -3.69
CA THR A 124 -36.24 19.54 -3.80
C THR A 124 -35.62 19.43 -5.19
N THR A 125 -34.30 19.53 -5.29
CA THR A 125 -33.56 19.01 -6.44
C THR A 125 -33.03 17.64 -6.07
N THR A 126 -33.68 16.59 -6.57
CA THR A 126 -33.14 15.24 -6.60
C THR A 126 -31.96 15.22 -7.56
N THR A 127 -30.75 15.23 -7.01
CA THR A 127 -29.54 14.83 -7.74
C THR A 127 -29.49 13.30 -7.73
N PRO A 128 -29.44 12.61 -8.88
CA PRO A 128 -29.25 11.17 -8.89
C PRO A 128 -27.84 10.83 -8.39
N VAL A 129 -27.75 9.79 -7.58
CA VAL A 129 -26.51 9.06 -7.26
C VAL A 129 -25.91 8.60 -8.59
N PRO A 130 -24.62 8.85 -8.90
CA PRO A 130 -24.02 8.23 -10.07
C PRO A 130 -23.94 6.72 -9.82
N GLU A 131 -24.59 5.96 -10.69
CA GLU A 131 -24.47 4.52 -10.81
C GLU A 131 -22.98 4.19 -11.06
N GLU A 132 -22.41 3.36 -10.18
CA GLU A 132 -21.04 2.87 -10.30
C GLU A 132 -21.02 1.90 -11.48
N THR A 133 -20.62 2.39 -12.66
CA THR A 133 -20.47 1.54 -13.84
C THR A 133 -19.19 0.73 -13.72
N ASP A 134 -19.33 -0.58 -13.91
CA ASP A 134 -18.22 -1.52 -14.02
C ASP A 134 -17.14 -0.98 -14.99
N PRO A 135 -15.84 -1.22 -14.73
CA PRO A 135 -14.79 -0.84 -15.64
C PRO A 135 -14.99 -1.56 -16.99
N VAL A 136 -15.31 -0.75 -18.00
CA VAL A 136 -15.44 -1.22 -19.39
C VAL A 136 -14.10 -1.79 -19.84
N LYS A 137 -14.10 -3.11 -20.09
CA LYS A 137 -13.05 -3.81 -20.83
C LYS A 137 -12.83 -3.11 -22.19
N PRO A 138 -11.59 -2.81 -22.61
CA PRO A 138 -11.35 -2.27 -23.95
C PRO A 138 -11.74 -3.32 -25.01
N THR A 139 -12.77 -3.02 -25.80
CA THR A 139 -13.09 -3.75 -27.02
C THR A 139 -12.13 -3.30 -28.11
N GLN A 140 -11.41 -4.26 -28.72
CA GLN A 140 -10.63 -4.00 -29.93
C GLN A 140 -11.58 -3.84 -31.11
N THR A 141 -11.55 -2.68 -31.76
CA THR A 141 -12.18 -2.46 -33.06
C THR A 141 -11.27 -3.03 -34.13
N THR A 142 -11.80 -4.00 -34.87
CA THR A 142 -11.26 -4.48 -36.14
C THR A 142 -11.44 -3.37 -37.17
N GLU A 143 -10.35 -2.82 -37.70
CA GLU A 143 -10.38 -2.07 -38.95
C GLU A 143 -9.84 -2.98 -40.05
N GLU A 144 -10.73 -3.31 -40.98
CA GLU A 144 -10.44 -3.99 -42.23
C GLU A 144 -10.75 -3.03 -43.39
N ASN A 145 -9.76 -2.89 -44.26
CA ASN A 145 -9.75 -2.52 -45.69
C ASN A 145 -9.91 -1.06 -46.15
N ALA A 146 -8.81 -0.58 -46.76
CA ALA A 146 -8.83 0.19 -48.00
C ALA A 146 -7.88 -0.46 -49.03
N GLU A 147 -8.33 -0.57 -50.28
CA GLU A 147 -7.80 -1.36 -51.40
C GLU A 147 -6.48 -0.85 -52.05
N ILE A 148 -5.60 -1.82 -52.34
CA ILE A 148 -4.97 -2.22 -53.63
C ILE A 148 -4.63 -1.14 -54.69
N ILE A 149 -3.32 -1.03 -55.01
CA ILE A 149 -2.81 -1.02 -56.40
C ILE A 149 -1.60 -1.97 -56.50
N ASP A 150 -1.67 -2.92 -57.43
CA ASP A 150 -0.62 -3.88 -57.79
C ASP A 150 0.47 -3.24 -58.67
N ALA A 151 1.72 -3.62 -58.42
CA ALA A 151 2.73 -3.78 -59.48
C ALA A 151 3.80 -4.79 -59.03
N VAL A 152 3.86 -5.88 -59.78
CA VAL A 152 4.73 -7.05 -59.67
C VAL A 152 6.14 -6.73 -60.16
N GLU A 153 7.19 -7.07 -59.41
CA GLU A 153 8.35 -7.81 -59.93
C GLU A 153 9.27 -8.29 -58.78
N ASN A 154 9.56 -9.60 -58.77
CA ASN A 154 10.49 -10.27 -57.85
C ASN A 154 11.91 -10.20 -58.43
N PRO A 155 12.97 -10.16 -57.60
CA PRO A 155 14.03 -11.14 -57.85
C PRO A 155 14.65 -11.80 -56.61
N GLU A 156 15.23 -12.95 -56.91
CA GLU A 156 15.91 -13.99 -56.11
C GLU A 156 17.13 -13.55 -55.25
N PRO A 157 17.59 -14.42 -54.32
CA PRO A 157 18.49 -14.04 -53.22
C PRO A 157 19.98 -14.04 -53.63
N VAL A 158 20.72 -13.04 -53.15
CA VAL A 158 22.17 -12.89 -53.37
C VAL A 158 22.96 -13.50 -52.20
N GLU A 159 23.88 -14.39 -52.55
CA GLU A 159 24.87 -15.04 -51.67
C GLU A 159 25.90 -14.06 -51.06
N GLU A 160 26.32 -14.32 -49.83
CA GLU A 160 27.42 -13.62 -49.14
C GLU A 160 28.80 -14.08 -49.66
N PRO A 161 29.75 -13.17 -49.94
CA PRO A 161 31.13 -13.56 -50.19
C PRO A 161 31.96 -13.64 -48.90
N THR A 162 32.48 -14.85 -48.65
CA THR A 162 33.64 -15.12 -47.80
C THR A 162 34.88 -14.32 -48.23
N SER A 163 35.55 -13.68 -47.26
CA SER A 163 36.92 -13.18 -47.40
C SER A 163 37.80 -13.70 -46.27
N THR A 164 38.68 -14.64 -46.63
CA THR A 164 39.77 -15.18 -45.81
C THR A 164 40.93 -14.19 -45.71
N THR A 165 41.35 -13.85 -44.49
CA THR A 165 42.68 -13.26 -44.25
C THR A 165 43.50 -14.13 -43.31
N THR A 166 44.62 -14.62 -43.83
CA THR A 166 45.60 -15.47 -43.17
C THR A 166 46.59 -14.60 -42.38
N THR A 167 46.63 -14.71 -41.05
CA THR A 167 47.68 -14.07 -40.23
C THR A 167 48.36 -15.09 -39.33
N LYS A 168 49.70 -15.07 -39.37
CA LYS A 168 50.63 -16.02 -38.77
C LYS A 168 50.55 -16.08 -37.24
N ARG A 169 50.73 -17.30 -36.72
CA ARG A 169 50.78 -17.72 -35.32
C ARG A 169 52.06 -17.28 -34.59
N PRO A 170 51.97 -16.67 -33.39
CA PRO A 170 53.05 -16.64 -32.41
C PRO A 170 52.99 -17.80 -31.39
N LYS A 171 54.15 -18.14 -30.84
CA LYS A 171 54.46 -19.24 -29.89
C LYS A 171 53.78 -19.04 -28.51
N PRO A 172 53.39 -20.10 -27.78
CA PRO A 172 52.62 -19.96 -26.53
C PRO A 172 53.48 -19.50 -25.33
N SER A 173 53.08 -18.39 -24.72
CA SER A 173 53.56 -17.98 -23.39
C SER A 173 52.74 -18.67 -22.29
N LYS A 174 53.41 -19.17 -21.26
CA LYS A 174 52.82 -19.91 -20.12
C LYS A 174 51.88 -18.99 -19.33
N LYS A 175 50.57 -19.30 -19.32
CA LYS A 175 49.59 -18.65 -18.42
C LYS A 175 49.69 -19.24 -16.99
N PRO A 176 49.65 -18.41 -15.92
CA PRO A 176 49.60 -18.89 -14.55
C PRO A 176 48.28 -19.62 -14.25
N LYS A 177 48.33 -20.62 -13.36
CA LYS A 177 47.16 -21.35 -12.83
C LYS A 177 46.08 -20.38 -12.30
N PRO A 178 44.78 -20.64 -12.55
CA PRO A 178 43.71 -19.86 -11.93
C PRO A 178 43.66 -20.13 -10.42
N LYS A 179 43.68 -19.07 -9.61
CA LYS A 179 43.36 -19.15 -8.18
C LYS A 179 41.90 -19.59 -8.01
N PRO A 180 41.57 -20.41 -6.99
CA PRO A 180 40.20 -20.81 -6.74
C PRO A 180 39.33 -19.57 -6.45
N LYS A 181 38.21 -19.45 -7.17
CA LYS A 181 37.18 -18.44 -6.87
C LYS A 181 36.70 -18.65 -5.43
N PRO A 182 36.58 -17.60 -4.60
CA PRO A 182 35.90 -17.73 -3.33
C PRO A 182 34.46 -18.15 -3.59
N LYS A 183 34.03 -19.19 -2.88
CA LYS A 183 32.66 -19.70 -2.84
C LYS A 183 31.73 -18.52 -2.49
N PRO A 184 30.56 -18.35 -3.14
CA PRO A 184 29.62 -17.32 -2.72
C PRO A 184 29.23 -17.63 -1.27
N THR A 185 29.69 -16.80 -0.35
CA THR A 185 29.18 -16.77 1.01
C THR A 185 27.74 -16.28 0.90
N THR A 186 26.80 -17.22 0.85
CA THR A 186 25.41 -16.90 1.14
C THR A 186 25.38 -16.45 2.59
N THR A 187 25.50 -15.14 2.81
CA THR A 187 25.03 -14.50 4.03
C THR A 187 23.52 -14.72 4.04
N GLN A 188 23.08 -15.84 4.60
CA GLN A 188 21.69 -16.01 4.96
C GLN A 188 21.42 -14.92 6.00
N LYS A 189 20.73 -13.85 5.58
CA LYS A 189 20.05 -12.93 6.49
C LYS A 189 19.28 -13.82 7.47
N PRO A 190 19.51 -13.71 8.79
CA PRO A 190 18.79 -14.55 9.73
C PRO A 190 17.30 -14.34 9.47
N LEU A 191 16.59 -15.42 9.13
CA LEU A 191 15.15 -15.42 9.22
C LEU A 191 14.84 -15.11 10.67
N LEU A 192 14.35 -13.90 10.93
CA LEU A 192 13.96 -13.45 12.26
C LEU A 192 12.92 -14.45 12.78
N VAL A 193 13.32 -15.19 13.81
CA VAL A 193 12.48 -16.16 14.52
C VAL A 193 11.26 -15.40 15.06
N LEU A 194 10.09 -15.85 14.61
CA LEU A 194 8.86 -15.07 14.51
C LEU A 194 7.84 -15.41 15.61
N ASP A 195 8.27 -15.62 16.85
CA ASP A 195 7.37 -15.81 17.99
C ASP A 195 7.16 -14.53 18.80
N ASN A 196 8.11 -13.58 18.78
CA ASN A 196 8.04 -12.33 19.54
C ASN A 196 8.19 -11.03 18.71
N THR A 197 7.98 -11.09 17.40
CA THR A 197 8.10 -9.93 16.51
C THR A 197 6.76 -9.22 16.28
N PHE A 198 6.77 -7.88 16.36
CA PHE A 198 5.63 -7.04 15.95
C PHE A 198 5.19 -7.35 14.52
N LYS A 199 3.89 -7.34 14.26
CA LYS A 199 3.35 -7.61 12.93
C LYS A 199 3.26 -6.31 12.13
N VAL A 200 3.82 -6.31 10.93
CA VAL A 200 3.52 -5.31 9.90
C VAL A 200 2.56 -5.96 8.92
N VAL A 201 1.30 -5.53 8.93
CA VAL A 201 0.22 -6.08 8.09
C VAL A 201 -0.04 -5.12 6.93
N CYS A 202 0.26 -5.57 5.73
CA CYS A 202 0.17 -4.79 4.50
C CYS A 202 -1.11 -5.11 3.73
N TYR A 203 -1.90 -4.09 3.40
CA TYR A 203 -3.08 -4.26 2.57
C TYR A 203 -2.73 -4.11 1.09
N PHE A 204 -3.00 -5.13 0.28
CA PHE A 204 -2.87 -5.08 -1.18
C PHE A 204 -4.25 -4.86 -1.80
N THR A 205 -4.39 -3.82 -2.61
CA THR A 205 -5.63 -3.54 -3.34
C THR A 205 -5.45 -3.89 -4.81
N ASN A 206 -6.28 -4.78 -5.34
CA ASN A 206 -6.14 -5.22 -6.72
C ASN A 206 -6.48 -4.11 -7.74
N TRP A 207 -7.42 -3.20 -7.44
CA TRP A 207 -7.82 -2.11 -8.35
C TRP A 207 -6.68 -1.17 -8.74
N ALA A 208 -5.61 -1.08 -7.95
CA ALA A 208 -4.52 -0.15 -8.20
C ALA A 208 -3.76 -0.46 -9.50
N TRP A 209 -3.94 -1.66 -10.07
CA TRP A 209 -3.37 -2.01 -11.37
C TRP A 209 -4.07 -1.36 -12.58
N TYR A 210 -5.29 -0.84 -12.40
CA TYR A 210 -6.02 -0.11 -13.45
C TYR A 210 -5.60 1.36 -13.54
N ARG A 211 -4.93 1.89 -12.51
CA ARG A 211 -4.38 3.24 -12.54
C ARG A 211 -3.36 3.36 -13.68
N GLN A 212 -3.31 4.54 -14.27
CA GLN A 212 -2.34 4.84 -15.34
C GLN A 212 -1.03 5.38 -14.75
N GLY A 213 0.05 5.27 -15.52
CA GLY A 213 1.33 5.87 -15.19
C GLY A 213 1.94 5.39 -13.87
N THR A 214 2.45 6.33 -13.07
CA THR A 214 3.19 6.04 -11.83
C THR A 214 2.32 5.48 -10.71
N GLY A 215 1.01 5.67 -10.77
CA GLY A 215 0.06 5.12 -9.79
C GLY A 215 -0.29 3.65 -10.00
N LYS A 216 0.11 3.04 -11.13
CA LYS A 216 -0.14 1.62 -11.42
C LYS A 216 0.65 0.72 -10.47
N TYR A 217 -0.04 -0.09 -9.69
CA TYR A 217 0.55 -1.01 -8.71
C TYR A 217 0.21 -2.47 -9.04
N LEU A 218 1.21 -3.35 -9.03
CA LEU A 218 1.09 -4.77 -9.35
C LEU A 218 1.57 -5.64 -8.18
N PRO A 219 1.20 -6.94 -8.13
CA PRO A 219 1.77 -7.89 -7.17
C PRO A 219 3.31 -7.93 -7.17
N THR A 220 3.95 -7.63 -8.30
CA THR A 220 5.41 -7.57 -8.45
C THR A 220 6.04 -6.34 -7.79
N ASP A 221 5.26 -5.30 -7.49
CA ASP A 221 5.76 -4.12 -6.78
C ASP A 221 5.91 -4.36 -5.27
N ILE A 222 5.24 -5.38 -4.71
CA ILE A 222 5.27 -5.71 -3.28
C ILE A 222 6.70 -6.05 -2.87
N ASP A 223 7.24 -5.32 -1.88
CA ASP A 223 8.47 -5.69 -1.20
C ASP A 223 8.14 -6.55 0.03
N PRO A 224 8.38 -7.88 -0.03
CA PRO A 224 8.01 -8.77 1.07
C PRO A 224 8.98 -8.71 2.25
N ASP A 225 10.08 -7.97 2.15
CA ASP A 225 10.95 -7.74 3.31
C ASP A 225 10.38 -6.65 4.24
N LEU A 226 9.40 -5.87 3.77
CA LEU A 226 8.75 -4.82 4.55
C LEU A 226 7.48 -5.28 5.29
N CYS A 227 6.91 -6.43 4.90
CA CYS A 227 5.64 -6.92 5.39
C CYS A 227 5.80 -8.27 6.09
N THR A 228 5.22 -8.42 7.28
CA THR A 228 5.09 -9.74 7.92
C THR A 228 3.86 -10.49 7.39
N HIS A 229 2.80 -9.75 7.11
CA HIS A 229 1.54 -10.24 6.56
C HIS A 229 1.13 -9.39 5.37
N VAL A 230 0.51 -10.02 4.37
CA VAL A 230 -0.16 -9.32 3.27
C VAL A 230 -1.61 -9.79 3.26
N ILE A 231 -2.54 -8.85 3.35
CA ILE A 231 -3.97 -9.10 3.15
C ILE A 231 -4.30 -8.76 1.71
N TYR A 232 -4.87 -9.71 0.97
CA TYR A 232 -5.36 -9.46 -0.37
C TYR A 232 -6.81 -8.96 -0.35
N GLY A 233 -7.04 -7.73 -0.78
CA GLY A 233 -8.39 -7.22 -1.05
C GLY A 233 -8.81 -7.46 -2.51
N PHE A 234 -10.04 -7.86 -2.84
CA PHE A 234 -11.21 -8.11 -1.97
C PHE A 234 -11.92 -9.39 -2.38
N ALA A 235 -12.55 -10.03 -1.40
CA ALA A 235 -13.65 -10.96 -1.64
C ALA A 235 -14.96 -10.24 -1.33
N VAL A 236 -15.98 -10.44 -2.15
CA VAL A 236 -17.31 -9.83 -1.98
C VAL A 236 -18.36 -10.92 -1.78
N LEU A 237 -19.50 -10.52 -1.21
CA LEU A 237 -20.65 -11.40 -1.03
C LEU A 237 -21.59 -11.25 -2.21
N ASP A 238 -21.95 -12.36 -2.85
CA ASP A 238 -23.06 -12.41 -3.78
C ASP A 238 -24.38 -12.26 -3.01
N GLY A 239 -25.12 -11.19 -3.28
CA GLY A 239 -26.34 -10.86 -2.54
C GLY A 239 -27.51 -11.82 -2.77
N ASP A 240 -27.52 -12.53 -3.90
CA ASP A 240 -28.59 -13.45 -4.25
C ASP A 240 -28.31 -14.84 -3.69
N GLN A 241 -27.07 -15.32 -3.87
CA GLN A 241 -26.67 -16.67 -3.49
C GLN A 241 -26.10 -16.77 -2.08
N MET A 242 -25.80 -15.64 -1.43
CA MET A 242 -25.14 -15.57 -0.12
C MET A 242 -23.81 -16.33 -0.09
N ILE A 243 -23.09 -16.35 -1.22
CA ILE A 243 -21.77 -16.99 -1.36
C ILE A 243 -20.67 -15.95 -1.54
N ILE A 244 -19.48 -16.26 -1.03
CA ILE A 244 -18.30 -15.43 -1.24
C ILE A 244 -17.81 -15.62 -2.69
N LYS A 245 -17.54 -14.52 -3.40
CA LYS A 245 -16.97 -14.50 -4.74
C LYS A 245 -15.79 -13.51 -4.82
N PRO A 246 -14.84 -13.69 -5.76
CA PRO A 246 -13.82 -12.68 -6.04
C PRO A 246 -14.47 -11.36 -6.48
N HIS A 247 -13.85 -10.25 -6.13
CA HIS A 247 -14.31 -8.93 -6.56
C HIS A 247 -14.02 -8.68 -8.04
N ASP A 248 -12.84 -9.12 -8.53
CA ASP A 248 -12.40 -8.86 -9.90
C ASP A 248 -11.81 -10.14 -10.50
N THR A 249 -12.67 -10.95 -11.11
CA THR A 249 -12.25 -12.22 -11.73
C THR A 249 -11.14 -12.06 -12.76
N TRP A 250 -11.09 -10.94 -13.49
CA TRP A 250 -10.08 -10.71 -14.51
C TRP A 250 -8.71 -10.45 -13.91
N ALA A 251 -8.62 -9.62 -12.87
CA ALA A 251 -7.37 -9.43 -12.14
C ALA A 251 -6.97 -10.71 -11.37
N ASP A 252 -7.94 -11.28 -10.66
CA ASP A 252 -7.73 -12.32 -9.65
C ASP A 252 -7.41 -13.69 -10.28
N PHE A 253 -8.14 -14.08 -11.34
CA PHE A 253 -8.00 -15.36 -12.03
C PHE A 253 -7.23 -15.26 -13.35
N ASP A 254 -7.71 -14.48 -14.33
CA ASP A 254 -7.09 -14.43 -15.66
C ASP A 254 -5.67 -13.86 -15.60
N ASN A 255 -5.45 -12.84 -14.76
CA ASN A 255 -4.14 -12.23 -14.53
C ASN A 255 -3.40 -12.78 -13.31
N LYS A 256 -3.97 -13.82 -12.68
CA LYS A 256 -3.34 -14.65 -11.64
C LYS A 256 -2.88 -13.85 -10.42
N PHE A 257 -3.58 -12.79 -10.02
CA PHE A 257 -3.15 -12.00 -8.88
C PHE A 257 -3.17 -12.81 -7.57
N TYR A 258 -4.17 -13.66 -7.35
CA TYR A 258 -4.17 -14.57 -6.19
C TYR A 258 -2.92 -15.46 -6.17
N GLU A 259 -2.57 -16.08 -7.30
CA GLU A 259 -1.38 -16.92 -7.42
C GLU A 259 -0.10 -16.12 -7.12
N LYS A 260 0.02 -14.92 -7.70
CA LYS A 260 1.20 -14.06 -7.56
C LYS A 260 1.40 -13.57 -6.12
N VAL A 261 0.34 -13.11 -5.46
CA VAL A 261 0.45 -12.63 -4.07
C VAL A 261 0.64 -13.80 -3.11
N THR A 262 -0.07 -14.91 -3.28
CA THR A 262 0.12 -16.10 -2.42
C THR A 262 1.52 -16.73 -2.56
N ALA A 263 2.19 -16.56 -3.71
CA ALA A 263 3.58 -16.99 -3.88
C ALA A 263 4.56 -16.31 -2.91
N LEU A 264 4.22 -15.15 -2.33
CA LEU A 264 5.02 -14.48 -1.30
C LEU A 264 5.20 -15.34 -0.03
N LYS A 265 4.33 -16.34 0.19
CA LYS A 265 4.51 -17.35 1.25
C LYS A 265 5.87 -18.05 1.16
N LYS A 266 6.41 -18.24 -0.05
CA LYS A 266 7.75 -18.83 -0.26
C LYS A 266 8.88 -17.95 0.28
N ARG A 267 8.64 -16.66 0.51
CA ARG A 267 9.57 -15.70 1.13
C ARG A 267 9.32 -15.48 2.63
N GLY A 268 8.44 -16.27 3.24
CA GLY A 268 8.14 -16.19 4.68
C GLY A 268 7.02 -15.20 5.05
N VAL A 269 6.38 -14.56 4.06
CA VAL A 269 5.23 -13.66 4.30
C VAL A 269 3.97 -14.47 4.55
N LYS A 270 3.20 -14.11 5.57
CA LYS A 270 1.87 -14.69 5.79
C LYS A 270 0.84 -13.99 4.91
N VAL A 271 0.27 -14.70 3.94
CA VAL A 271 -0.75 -14.14 3.06
C VAL A 271 -2.13 -14.59 3.53
N LEU A 272 -3.00 -13.63 3.77
CA LEU A 272 -4.38 -13.75 4.24
C LEU A 272 -5.36 -13.36 3.13
#